data_AF-A0A7S1SHE3-F1
#
_entry.id   AF-A0A7S1SHE3-F1
#
_cell.length_a   1.000
_cell.length_b   1.000
_cell.length_c   1.000
_cell.angle_alpha   90.00
_cell.angle_beta   90.00
_cell.angle_gamma   90.00
#
_symmetry.space_group_name_H-M   'P 1'
#
loop_
_entity.id
_entity.type
_entity.pdbx_description
1 polymer ?
#
loop_
_entity_poly.entity_id
_entity_poly.type
_entity_poly.pdbx_seq_one_letter_code
_entity_poly.pdbx_strand_id
1 'polypeptide(L)'
;DRMGCTPLEDAIRHHHRDVQLLLREKGAVLNGHATAICEAAASGDIDTIRTLISNGIDPNHGDYDGRTALHLAACENQLGVIHFLLRYNTLPEYAGLEPCCINPVDSFGGTPLDDAIRHGNRVVEILLRENGGICKEDPEAVAQAKTAQEKSKVALFRNTVNIMADKMVRNSVEYRQLRAYETYLELTRGYDKVLDGALTTLNKDLGELLIKEREYVSKVKVKRARNADKVAHQRRIETMRDTVRDFI
;
A
#
# COMPACT_ATOMS: atom_id res chain seq x y z
N ASP A 1 26.78 -39.90 -9.28
CA ASP A 1 27.13 -41.34 -9.09
C ASP A 1 26.71 -42.13 -10.34
N ARG A 2 26.66 -43.47 -10.30
CA ARG A 2 26.18 -44.32 -11.43
C ARG A 2 24.67 -44.14 -11.71
N MET A 3 23.94 -43.48 -10.82
CA MET A 3 22.50 -43.18 -10.88
C MET A 3 22.22 -41.72 -11.28
N GLY A 4 23.27 -40.92 -11.52
CA GLY A 4 23.13 -39.48 -11.83
C GLY A 4 22.80 -38.59 -10.63
N CYS A 5 22.80 -39.11 -9.40
CA CYS A 5 22.45 -38.34 -8.21
C CYS A 5 23.51 -37.30 -7.87
N THR A 6 23.06 -36.08 -7.56
CA THR A 6 23.91 -34.99 -7.08
C THR A 6 24.18 -35.11 -5.57
N PRO A 7 25.30 -34.55 -5.05
CA PRO A 7 25.63 -34.62 -3.63
C PRO A 7 24.55 -34.03 -2.71
N LEU A 8 23.78 -33.07 -3.22
CA LEU A 8 22.66 -32.48 -2.49
C LEU A 8 21.50 -33.48 -2.35
N GLU A 9 21.32 -34.39 -3.29
CA GLU A 9 20.25 -35.42 -3.26
C GLU A 9 20.51 -36.47 -2.20
N ASP A 10 21.74 -36.95 -2.06
CA ASP A 10 22.12 -37.88 -1.00
C ASP A 10 21.92 -37.24 0.38
N ALA A 11 22.28 -35.96 0.50
CA ALA A 11 22.06 -35.22 1.74
C ALA A 11 20.56 -35.08 2.08
N ILE A 12 19.68 -34.97 1.09
CA ILE A 12 18.22 -34.94 1.29
C ILE A 12 17.67 -36.33 1.63
N ARG A 13 18.06 -37.36 0.89
CA ARG A 13 17.61 -38.75 1.09
C ARG A 13 17.94 -39.27 2.49
N HIS A 14 19.05 -38.81 3.05
CA HIS A 14 19.50 -39.18 4.39
C HIS A 14 19.22 -38.10 5.45
N HIS A 15 18.40 -37.09 5.14
CA HIS A 15 17.97 -36.03 6.05
C HIS A 15 19.12 -35.26 6.76
N HIS A 16 20.27 -35.13 6.10
CA HIS A 16 21.44 -34.42 6.61
C HIS A 16 21.34 -32.92 6.38
N ARG A 17 20.57 -32.24 7.24
CA ARG A 17 20.23 -30.81 7.13
C ARG A 17 21.46 -29.89 7.03
N ASP A 18 22.49 -30.13 7.83
CA ASP A 18 23.69 -29.28 7.86
C ASP A 18 24.47 -29.36 6.52
N VAL A 19 24.54 -30.56 5.95
CA VAL A 19 25.18 -30.81 4.65
C VAL A 19 24.35 -30.18 3.51
N GLN A 20 23.02 -30.25 3.60
CA GLN A 20 22.14 -29.58 2.64
C GLN A 20 22.36 -28.06 2.62
N LEU A 21 22.44 -27.43 3.79
CA LEU A 21 22.69 -25.99 3.90
C LEU A 21 24.04 -25.59 3.29
N LEU A 22 25.10 -26.34 3.60
CA LEU A 22 26.43 -26.09 3.06
C LEU A 22 26.48 -26.23 1.54
N LEU A 23 25.89 -27.28 0.99
CA LEU A 23 25.88 -27.53 -0.46
C LEU A 23 25.09 -26.45 -1.21
N ARG A 24 23.99 -25.96 -0.63
CA ARG A 24 23.22 -24.82 -1.18
C ARG A 24 24.00 -23.52 -1.17
N GLU A 25 24.72 -23.24 -0.08
CA GLU A 25 25.60 -22.06 -0.01
C GLU A 25 26.65 -22.08 -1.12
N LYS A 26 27.09 -23.27 -1.53
CA LYS A 26 28.01 -23.47 -2.66
C LYS A 26 27.33 -23.57 -4.03
N GLY A 27 26.03 -23.30 -4.12
CA GLY A 27 25.28 -23.23 -5.37
C GLY A 27 24.85 -24.59 -5.94
N ALA A 28 24.78 -25.64 -5.12
CA ALA A 28 24.24 -26.92 -5.56
C ALA A 28 22.74 -26.79 -5.89
N VAL A 29 22.36 -27.25 -7.09
CA VAL A 29 20.99 -27.21 -7.61
C VAL A 29 20.43 -28.63 -7.64
N LEU A 30 19.17 -28.80 -7.25
CA LEU A 30 18.47 -30.08 -7.29
C LEU A 30 17.95 -30.37 -8.69
N ASN A 31 18.82 -30.90 -9.55
CA ASN A 31 18.43 -31.38 -10.86
C ASN A 31 17.77 -32.77 -10.71
N GLY A 32 16.57 -32.97 -11.28
CA GLY A 32 15.87 -34.27 -11.24
C GLY A 32 14.77 -34.41 -10.17
N HIS A 33 14.52 -33.38 -9.37
CA HIS A 33 13.45 -33.41 -8.35
C HIS A 33 12.07 -32.96 -8.87
N ALA A 34 11.98 -32.56 -10.14
CA ALA A 34 10.71 -32.32 -10.81
C ALA A 34 9.84 -33.60 -10.77
N THR A 35 10.44 -34.78 -10.97
CA THR A 35 9.76 -36.06 -10.83
C THR A 35 9.30 -36.32 -9.39
N ALA A 36 10.12 -36.01 -8.38
CA ALA A 36 9.78 -36.22 -6.98
C ALA A 36 8.62 -35.33 -6.51
N ILE A 37 8.60 -34.05 -6.90
CA ILE A 37 7.48 -33.16 -6.56
C ILE A 37 6.21 -33.53 -7.33
N CYS A 38 6.37 -34.04 -8.55
CA CYS A 38 5.30 -34.59 -9.37
C CYS A 38 4.66 -35.84 -8.74
N GLU A 39 5.45 -36.80 -8.28
CA GLU A 39 4.99 -38.00 -7.57
C GLU A 39 4.31 -37.65 -6.24
N ALA A 40 4.88 -36.71 -5.48
CA ALA A 40 4.27 -36.20 -4.26
C ALA A 40 2.92 -35.51 -4.57
N ALA A 41 2.82 -34.78 -5.67
CA ALA A 41 1.60 -34.14 -6.11
C ALA A 41 0.53 -35.13 -6.58
N ALA A 42 0.91 -36.22 -7.24
CA ALA A 42 0.01 -37.31 -7.63
C ALA A 42 -0.55 -38.06 -6.41
N SER A 43 0.31 -38.32 -5.41
CA SER A 43 -0.07 -39.02 -4.18
C SER A 43 -0.82 -38.16 -3.15
N GLY A 44 -0.84 -36.84 -3.34
CA GLY A 44 -1.48 -35.92 -2.39
C GLY A 44 -0.61 -35.56 -1.17
N ASP A 45 0.69 -35.86 -1.20
CA ASP A 45 1.61 -35.66 -0.08
C ASP A 45 2.09 -34.21 0.02
N ILE A 46 1.27 -33.37 0.67
CA ILE A 46 1.55 -31.96 0.90
C ILE A 46 2.82 -31.75 1.73
N ASP A 47 3.11 -32.63 2.69
CA ASP A 47 4.26 -32.46 3.58
C ASP A 47 5.56 -32.65 2.80
N THR A 48 5.62 -33.67 1.94
CA THR A 48 6.74 -33.85 1.01
C THR A 48 6.89 -32.66 0.09
N ILE A 49 5.80 -32.15 -0.51
CA ILE A 49 5.84 -30.94 -1.37
C ILE A 49 6.37 -29.73 -0.60
N ARG A 50 5.93 -29.53 0.65
CA ARG A 50 6.41 -28.43 1.52
C ARG A 50 7.91 -28.51 1.75
N THR A 51 8.43 -29.71 2.04
CA THR A 51 9.88 -29.93 2.16
C THR A 51 10.61 -29.71 0.85
N LEU A 52 10.05 -30.12 -0.29
CA LEU A 52 10.69 -29.94 -1.59
C LEU A 52 10.76 -28.45 -2.00
N ILE A 53 9.67 -27.69 -1.82
CA ILE A 53 9.64 -26.25 -2.11
C ILE A 53 10.53 -25.46 -1.15
N SER A 54 10.52 -25.78 0.15
CA SER A 54 11.47 -25.17 1.11
C SER A 54 12.93 -25.55 0.79
N ASN A 55 13.13 -26.69 0.15
CA ASN A 55 14.37 -27.11 -0.46
C ASN A 55 14.65 -26.41 -1.81
N GLY A 56 13.96 -25.32 -2.15
CA GLY A 56 14.24 -24.51 -3.34
C GLY A 56 13.96 -25.23 -4.66
N ILE A 57 13.15 -26.29 -4.64
CA ILE A 57 12.67 -26.93 -5.86
C ILE A 57 11.52 -26.08 -6.39
N ASP A 58 11.64 -25.69 -7.65
CA ASP A 58 10.60 -24.93 -8.34
C ASP A 58 9.49 -25.88 -8.80
N PRO A 59 8.24 -25.72 -8.30
CA PRO A 59 7.12 -26.57 -8.69
C PRO A 59 6.66 -26.38 -10.16
N ASN A 60 7.19 -25.36 -10.84
CA ASN A 60 6.93 -25.14 -12.27
C ASN A 60 7.79 -26.02 -13.18
N HIS A 61 8.82 -26.68 -12.65
CA HIS A 61 9.59 -27.63 -13.44
C HIS A 61 8.78 -28.91 -13.68
N GLY A 62 8.68 -29.30 -14.96
CA GLY A 62 7.98 -30.50 -15.39
C GLY A 62 8.81 -31.77 -15.30
N ASP A 63 8.13 -32.91 -15.26
CA ASP A 63 8.69 -34.25 -15.44
C ASP A 63 9.24 -34.46 -16.87
N TYR A 64 9.61 -35.70 -17.21
CA TYR A 64 10.15 -36.04 -18.53
C TYR A 64 9.17 -35.77 -19.69
N ASP A 65 7.86 -35.72 -19.41
CA ASP A 65 6.80 -35.37 -20.37
C ASP A 65 6.48 -33.87 -20.33
N GLY A 66 7.20 -33.07 -19.54
CA GLY A 66 6.94 -31.65 -19.33
C GLY A 66 5.72 -31.39 -18.42
N ARG A 67 5.18 -32.42 -17.76
CA ARG A 67 4.05 -32.28 -16.84
C ARG A 67 4.55 -31.78 -15.49
N THR A 68 4.00 -30.66 -15.05
CA THR A 68 4.30 -30.08 -13.73
C THR A 68 3.52 -30.76 -12.61
N ALA A 69 3.88 -30.44 -11.35
CA ALA A 69 3.14 -30.93 -10.18
C ALA A 69 1.62 -30.63 -10.25
N LEU A 70 1.25 -29.51 -10.87
CA LEU A 70 -0.16 -29.13 -11.05
C LEU A 70 -0.91 -30.06 -12.02
N HIS A 71 -0.27 -30.56 -13.08
CA HIS A 71 -0.88 -31.52 -14.01
C HIS A 71 -1.26 -32.82 -13.29
N LEU A 72 -0.32 -33.38 -12.53
CA LEU A 72 -0.54 -34.64 -11.82
C LEU A 72 -1.51 -34.50 -10.66
N ALA A 73 -1.44 -33.39 -9.91
CA ALA A 73 -2.43 -33.10 -8.88
C ALA A 73 -3.85 -32.97 -9.48
N ALA A 74 -3.97 -32.40 -10.68
CA ALA A 74 -5.24 -32.26 -11.37
C ALA A 74 -5.77 -33.58 -11.96
N CYS A 75 -4.87 -34.43 -12.45
CA CYS A 75 -5.15 -35.79 -12.91
C CYS A 75 -5.67 -36.68 -11.77
N GLU A 76 -5.01 -36.65 -10.61
CA GLU A 76 -5.29 -37.50 -9.45
C GLU A 76 -6.31 -36.90 -8.46
N ASN A 77 -6.98 -35.79 -8.84
CA ASN A 77 -7.99 -35.11 -8.02
C ASN A 77 -7.48 -34.64 -6.63
N GLN A 78 -6.22 -34.22 -6.54
CA GLN A 78 -5.56 -33.84 -5.28
C GLN A 78 -5.82 -32.38 -4.92
N LEU A 79 -7.06 -32.08 -4.51
CA LEU A 79 -7.51 -30.72 -4.19
C LEU A 79 -6.63 -29.99 -3.16
N GLY A 80 -6.20 -30.70 -2.11
CA GLY A 80 -5.35 -30.11 -1.07
C GLY A 80 -4.00 -29.64 -1.62
N VAL A 81 -3.40 -30.42 -2.52
CA VAL A 81 -2.15 -30.05 -3.21
C VAL A 81 -2.37 -28.87 -4.13
N ILE A 82 -3.46 -28.85 -4.91
CA ILE A 82 -3.78 -27.75 -5.83
C ILE A 82 -3.96 -26.44 -5.05
N HIS A 83 -4.74 -26.45 -3.98
CA HIS A 83 -4.91 -25.27 -3.12
C HIS A 83 -3.58 -24.77 -2.54
N PHE A 84 -2.71 -25.70 -2.13
CA PHE A 84 -1.39 -25.35 -1.62
C PHE A 84 -0.52 -24.74 -2.73
N LEU A 85 -0.39 -25.38 -3.89
CA LEU A 85 0.42 -24.91 -5.03
C LEU A 85 -0.07 -23.58 -5.62
N LEU A 86 -1.36 -23.28 -5.56
CA LEU A 86 -1.88 -21.97 -6.00
C LEU A 86 -1.60 -20.84 -5.00
N ARG A 87 -1.40 -21.17 -3.73
CA ARG A 87 -1.34 -20.18 -2.63
C ARG A 87 -0.03 -20.14 -1.85
N TYR A 88 0.90 -21.07 -2.08
CA TYR A 88 2.13 -21.18 -1.30
C TYR A 88 2.96 -19.89 -1.31
N ASN A 89 2.99 -19.14 -2.42
CA ASN A 89 3.70 -17.85 -2.50
C ASN A 89 3.13 -16.75 -1.58
N THR A 90 1.89 -16.88 -1.09
CA THR A 90 1.27 -15.95 -0.15
C THR A 90 1.67 -16.24 1.29
N LEU A 91 2.27 -17.40 1.55
CA LEU A 91 2.76 -17.77 2.86
C LEU A 91 4.08 -17.04 3.13
N PRO A 92 4.30 -16.51 4.34
CA PRO A 92 5.51 -15.76 4.68
C PRO A 92 6.79 -16.59 4.53
N GLU A 93 6.69 -17.91 4.67
CA GLU A 93 7.82 -18.85 4.53
C GLU A 93 8.35 -18.95 3.08
N TYR A 94 7.51 -18.66 2.08
CA TYR A 94 7.81 -18.76 0.65
C TYR A 94 7.74 -17.42 -0.07
N ALA A 95 7.68 -16.31 0.69
CA ALA A 95 7.56 -14.97 0.15
C ALA A 95 8.78 -14.63 -0.72
N GLY A 96 8.53 -14.30 -1.99
CA GLY A 96 9.57 -13.96 -2.97
C GLY A 96 9.93 -15.10 -3.95
N LEU A 97 9.39 -16.31 -3.77
CA LEU A 97 9.42 -17.34 -4.80
C LEU A 97 8.44 -17.02 -5.93
N GLU A 98 8.74 -17.49 -7.15
CA GLU A 98 7.86 -17.29 -8.30
C GLU A 98 6.51 -18.00 -8.08
N PRO A 99 5.37 -17.41 -8.51
CA PRO A 99 4.08 -18.09 -8.44
C PRO A 99 4.08 -19.40 -9.24
N CYS A 100 3.23 -20.35 -8.84
CA CYS A 100 2.98 -21.51 -9.69
C CYS A 100 2.28 -21.07 -10.99
N CYS A 101 2.76 -21.57 -12.12
CA CYS A 101 2.14 -21.42 -13.40
C CYS A 101 0.82 -22.21 -13.39
N ILE A 102 -0.29 -21.52 -13.62
CA ILE A 102 -1.65 -22.11 -13.62
C ILE A 102 -1.95 -22.83 -14.94
N ASN A 103 -1.37 -22.32 -16.03
CA ASN A 103 -1.50 -22.85 -17.39
C ASN A 103 -0.16 -23.34 -17.96
N PRO A 104 0.56 -24.25 -17.27
CA PRO A 104 1.70 -24.92 -17.87
C PRO A 104 1.19 -25.82 -19.00
N VAL A 105 2.00 -25.98 -20.04
CA VAL A 105 1.72 -26.90 -21.14
C VAL A 105 2.71 -28.04 -21.10
N ASP A 106 2.20 -29.26 -21.15
CA ASP A 106 3.03 -30.45 -21.29
C ASP A 106 3.59 -30.58 -22.73
N SER A 107 4.36 -31.64 -22.98
CA SER A 107 4.92 -31.93 -24.31
C SER A 107 3.86 -32.23 -25.39
N PHE A 108 2.62 -32.51 -24.98
CA PHE A 108 1.47 -32.76 -25.85
C PHE A 108 0.58 -31.53 -26.01
N GLY A 109 0.94 -30.39 -25.39
CA GLY A 109 0.17 -29.16 -25.38
C GLY A 109 -1.08 -29.21 -24.48
N GLY A 110 -1.19 -30.21 -23.60
CA GLY A 110 -2.22 -30.29 -22.57
C GLY A 110 -1.91 -29.40 -21.38
N THR A 111 -2.96 -28.88 -20.76
CA THR A 111 -2.89 -28.10 -19.52
C THR A 111 -3.40 -28.92 -18.32
N PRO A 112 -3.14 -28.50 -17.07
CA PRO A 112 -3.72 -29.14 -15.89
C PRO A 112 -5.25 -29.16 -15.91
N LEU A 113 -5.88 -28.15 -16.52
CA LEU A 113 -7.33 -28.13 -16.69
C LEU A 113 -7.79 -29.19 -17.69
N ASP A 114 -7.07 -29.40 -18.79
CA ASP A 114 -7.37 -30.48 -19.73
C ASP A 114 -7.23 -31.86 -19.07
N ASP A 115 -6.26 -32.03 -18.17
CA ASP A 115 -6.07 -33.26 -17.41
C ASP A 115 -7.23 -33.49 -16.43
N ALA A 116 -7.67 -32.46 -15.70
CA ALA A 116 -8.84 -32.55 -14.84
C ALA A 116 -10.11 -32.94 -15.61
N ILE A 117 -10.32 -32.35 -16.80
CA ILE A 117 -11.49 -32.64 -17.66
C ILE A 117 -11.43 -34.07 -18.19
N ARG A 118 -10.26 -34.51 -18.68
CA ARG A 118 -10.08 -35.86 -19.24
C ARG A 118 -10.34 -36.96 -18.22
N HIS A 119 -10.03 -36.71 -16.95
CA HIS A 119 -10.24 -37.64 -15.84
C HIS A 119 -11.58 -37.44 -15.12
N GLY A 120 -12.39 -36.44 -15.52
CA GLY A 120 -13.71 -36.18 -14.95
C GLY A 120 -13.70 -35.51 -13.56
N ASN A 121 -12.59 -34.87 -13.18
CA ASN A 121 -12.38 -34.25 -11.87
C ASN A 121 -13.06 -32.87 -11.80
N ARG A 122 -14.39 -32.86 -11.68
CA ARG A 122 -15.20 -31.64 -11.80
C ARG A 122 -14.93 -30.57 -10.75
N VAL A 123 -14.59 -30.97 -9.52
CA VAL A 123 -14.26 -30.00 -8.46
C VAL A 123 -12.94 -29.29 -8.76
N VAL A 124 -11.94 -30.05 -9.24
CA VAL A 124 -10.67 -29.49 -9.69
C VAL A 124 -10.87 -28.59 -10.91
N GLU A 125 -11.72 -29.00 -11.85
CA GLU A 125 -12.03 -28.20 -13.03
C GLU A 125 -12.55 -26.81 -12.63
N ILE A 126 -13.54 -26.76 -11.74
CA ILE A 126 -14.11 -25.49 -11.25
C ILE A 126 -13.03 -24.66 -10.55
N LEU A 127 -12.25 -25.28 -9.67
CA LEU A 127 -11.19 -24.60 -8.92
C LEU A 127 -10.13 -23.99 -9.86
N LEU A 128 -9.66 -24.75 -10.85
CA LEU A 128 -8.69 -24.27 -11.82
C LEU A 128 -9.27 -23.13 -12.66
N ARG A 129 -10.51 -23.24 -13.14
CA ARG A 129 -11.20 -22.17 -13.90
C ARG A 129 -11.34 -20.88 -13.08
N GLU A 130 -11.74 -20.97 -11.81
CA GLU A 130 -11.84 -19.82 -10.91
C GLU A 130 -10.50 -19.10 -10.71
N ASN A 131 -9.40 -19.84 -10.79
CA ASN A 131 -8.04 -19.31 -10.68
C ASN A 131 -7.42 -18.95 -12.05
N GLY A 132 -8.19 -18.94 -13.14
CA GLY A 132 -7.72 -18.55 -14.48
C GLY A 132 -7.10 -19.68 -15.31
N GLY A 133 -7.46 -20.92 -15.00
CA GLY A 133 -7.14 -22.13 -15.77
C GLY A 133 -7.84 -22.14 -17.13
N ILE A 134 -7.13 -22.56 -18.18
CA ILE A 134 -7.61 -22.52 -19.57
C ILE A 134 -7.33 -23.86 -20.25
N CYS A 135 -8.30 -24.34 -21.05
CA CYS A 135 -8.16 -25.57 -21.83
C CYS A 135 -7.41 -25.31 -23.14
N LYS A 136 -6.74 -26.33 -23.68
CA LYS A 136 -6.09 -26.25 -25.00
C LYS A 136 -7.08 -26.04 -26.16
N GLU A 137 -8.33 -26.45 -25.98
CA GLU A 137 -9.40 -26.40 -26.99
C GLU A 137 -10.16 -25.06 -27.01
N ASP A 138 -9.82 -24.11 -26.13
CA ASP A 138 -10.41 -22.76 -26.08
C ASP A 138 -9.45 -21.71 -26.74
N PRO A 139 -9.31 -21.65 -28.08
CA PRO A 139 -8.34 -20.77 -28.75
C PRO A 139 -8.59 -19.28 -28.49
N GLU A 140 -9.84 -18.85 -28.27
CA GLU A 140 -10.15 -17.47 -27.84
C GLU A 140 -9.61 -17.16 -26.44
N ALA A 141 -9.69 -18.11 -25.50
CA ALA A 141 -9.21 -17.93 -24.14
C ALA A 141 -7.67 -17.97 -24.07
N VAL A 142 -7.00 -18.83 -24.86
CA VAL A 142 -5.53 -18.88 -24.94
C VAL A 142 -4.97 -17.58 -25.53
N ALA A 143 -5.61 -17.01 -26.56
CA ALA A 143 -5.23 -15.72 -27.12
C ALA A 143 -5.47 -14.56 -26.14
N GLN A 144 -6.61 -14.57 -25.43
CA GLN A 144 -6.93 -13.58 -24.40
C GLN A 144 -5.99 -13.68 -23.19
N ALA A 145 -5.54 -14.87 -22.80
CA ALA A 145 -4.65 -15.06 -21.67
C ALA A 145 -3.19 -14.73 -21.98
N LYS A 146 -2.69 -15.09 -23.18
CA LYS A 146 -1.37 -14.60 -23.63
C LYS A 146 -1.35 -13.07 -23.66
N THR A 147 -2.37 -12.45 -24.26
CA THR A 147 -2.47 -10.99 -24.30
C THR A 147 -2.70 -10.37 -22.93
N ALA A 148 -3.45 -11.00 -22.02
CA ALA A 148 -3.64 -10.52 -20.65
C ALA A 148 -2.37 -10.65 -19.80
N GLN A 149 -1.64 -11.74 -19.93
CA GLN A 149 -0.37 -11.96 -19.21
C GLN A 149 0.73 -11.06 -19.76
N GLU A 150 0.79 -10.83 -21.08
CA GLU A 150 1.66 -9.81 -21.68
C GLU A 150 1.23 -8.40 -21.29
N LYS A 151 -0.06 -8.06 -21.31
CA LYS A 151 -0.56 -6.77 -20.81
C LYS A 151 -0.23 -6.57 -19.34
N SER A 152 -0.33 -7.60 -18.52
CA SER A 152 0.04 -7.55 -17.10
C SER A 152 1.54 -7.34 -16.92
N LYS A 153 2.39 -8.10 -17.64
CA LYS A 153 3.85 -7.90 -17.64
C LYS A 153 4.24 -6.51 -18.13
N VAL A 154 3.64 -6.03 -19.22
CA VAL A 154 3.87 -4.68 -19.78
C VAL A 154 3.38 -3.60 -18.82
N ALA A 155 2.22 -3.79 -18.17
CA ALA A 155 1.71 -2.86 -17.17
C ALA A 155 2.64 -2.80 -15.95
N LEU A 156 3.10 -3.94 -15.46
CA LEU A 156 4.01 -4.03 -14.31
C LEU A 156 5.38 -3.44 -14.65
N PHE A 157 5.91 -3.73 -15.84
CA PHE A 157 7.14 -3.09 -16.36
C PHE A 157 6.98 -1.58 -16.52
N ARG A 158 5.87 -1.12 -17.12
CA ARG A 158 5.57 0.31 -17.28
C ARG A 158 5.43 1.01 -15.93
N ASN A 159 4.81 0.35 -14.95
CA ASN A 159 4.67 0.91 -13.60
C ASN A 159 6.04 0.99 -12.89
N THR A 160 6.87 -0.05 -13.02
CA THR A 160 8.25 -0.05 -12.50
C THR A 160 9.10 1.04 -13.16
N VAL A 161 9.01 1.19 -14.48
CA VAL A 161 9.71 2.26 -15.24
C VAL A 161 9.22 3.63 -14.80
N ASN A 162 7.90 3.83 -14.63
CA ASN A 162 7.35 5.08 -14.12
C ASN A 162 7.83 5.39 -12.70
N ILE A 163 7.88 4.39 -11.81
CA ILE A 163 8.39 4.55 -10.45
C ILE A 163 9.89 4.90 -10.48
N MET A 164 10.68 4.27 -11.34
CA MET A 164 12.10 4.57 -11.52
C MET A 164 12.30 5.98 -12.09
N ALA A 165 11.52 6.37 -13.11
CA ALA A 165 11.54 7.70 -13.70
C ALA A 165 11.15 8.76 -12.67
N ASP A 166 10.10 8.54 -11.90
CA ASP A 166 9.64 9.45 -10.86
C ASP A 166 10.64 9.57 -9.70
N LYS A 167 11.32 8.46 -9.33
CA LYS A 167 12.46 8.50 -8.40
C LYS A 167 13.66 9.27 -8.97
N MET A 168 13.98 9.10 -10.26
CA MET A 168 15.04 9.86 -10.93
C MET A 168 14.73 11.36 -10.97
N VAL A 169 13.50 11.73 -11.33
CA VAL A 169 13.04 13.12 -11.33
C VAL A 169 13.08 13.69 -9.91
N ARG A 170 12.58 12.97 -8.90
CA ARG A 170 12.66 13.40 -7.49
C ARG A 170 14.09 13.56 -6.97
N ASN A 171 15.03 12.76 -7.47
CA ASN A 171 16.45 12.84 -7.12
C ASN A 171 17.22 13.91 -7.90
N SER A 172 16.66 14.44 -8.98
CA SER A 172 17.25 15.57 -9.70
C SER A 172 17.47 16.75 -8.76
N VAL A 173 18.57 17.47 -8.99
CA VAL A 173 18.96 18.63 -8.16
C VAL A 173 17.90 19.73 -8.25
N GLU A 174 17.33 19.93 -9.45
CA GLU A 174 16.28 20.92 -9.72
C GLU A 174 14.98 20.62 -8.96
N TYR A 175 14.52 19.36 -8.91
CA TYR A 175 13.33 19.01 -8.14
C TYR A 175 13.53 19.22 -6.63
N ARG A 176 14.72 18.90 -6.11
CA ARG A 176 15.04 19.17 -4.69
C ARG A 176 15.10 20.66 -4.38
N GLN A 177 15.62 21.48 -5.29
CA GLN A 177 15.64 22.94 -5.17
C GLN A 177 14.22 23.53 -5.24
N LEU A 178 13.39 23.09 -6.19
CA LEU A 178 11.99 23.51 -6.33
C LEU A 178 11.17 23.14 -5.09
N ARG A 179 11.31 21.90 -4.59
CA ARG A 179 10.59 21.46 -3.39
C ARG A 179 11.01 22.24 -2.15
N ALA A 180 12.30 22.52 -1.98
CA ALA A 180 12.79 23.37 -0.90
C ALA A 180 12.20 24.79 -0.99
N TYR A 181 12.11 25.34 -2.21
CA TYR A 181 11.54 26.66 -2.46
C TYR A 181 10.02 26.70 -2.21
N GLU A 182 9.27 25.66 -2.58
CA GLU A 182 7.84 25.55 -2.24
C GLU A 182 7.60 25.49 -0.74
N THR A 183 8.37 24.68 0.01
CA THR A 183 8.28 24.68 1.47
C THR A 183 8.62 26.04 2.09
N TYR A 184 9.58 26.77 1.53
CA TYR A 184 9.91 28.13 1.96
C TYR A 184 8.75 29.11 1.71
N LEU A 185 8.08 29.00 0.55
CA LEU A 185 6.90 29.78 0.21
C LEU A 185 5.69 29.47 1.10
N GLU A 186 5.49 28.21 1.48
CA GLU A 186 4.43 27.83 2.42
C GLU A 186 4.68 28.36 3.83
N LEU A 187 5.93 28.28 4.31
CA LEU A 187 6.31 28.87 5.59
C LEU A 187 6.06 30.38 5.61
N THR A 188 6.49 31.11 4.58
CA THR A 188 6.29 32.57 4.49
C THR A 188 4.81 32.96 4.40
N ARG A 189 4.00 32.23 3.63
CA ARG A 189 2.52 32.39 3.66
C ARG A 189 1.91 32.16 5.03
N GLY A 190 2.45 31.21 5.80
CA GLY A 190 2.05 30.98 7.18
C GLY A 190 2.32 32.20 8.07
N TYR A 191 3.51 32.80 7.95
CA TYR A 191 3.87 34.02 8.65
C TYR A 191 2.95 35.20 8.31
N ASP A 192 2.65 35.42 7.02
CA ASP A 192 1.77 36.51 6.59
C ASP A 192 0.35 36.36 7.16
N LYS A 193 -0.21 35.13 7.17
CA LYS A 193 -1.53 34.87 7.77
C LYS A 193 -1.57 35.13 9.27
N VAL A 194 -0.51 34.75 9.99
CA VAL A 194 -0.40 35.01 11.42
C VAL A 194 -0.28 36.52 11.68
N LEU A 195 0.49 37.22 10.85
CA LEU A 195 0.65 38.67 10.95
C LEU A 195 -0.67 39.41 10.66
N ASP A 196 -1.42 39.02 9.63
CA ASP A 196 -2.74 39.56 9.34
C ASP A 196 -3.75 39.28 10.46
N GLY A 197 -3.69 38.09 11.06
CA GLY A 197 -4.48 37.73 12.24
C GLY A 197 -4.15 38.60 13.47
N ALA A 198 -2.87 38.89 13.69
CA ALA A 198 -2.40 39.76 14.76
C ALA A 198 -2.80 41.23 14.52
N LEU A 199 -2.71 41.71 13.28
CA LEU A 199 -3.12 43.08 12.92
C LEU A 199 -4.63 43.27 13.04
N THR A 200 -5.43 42.29 12.65
CA THR A 200 -6.89 42.35 12.77
C THR A 200 -7.35 42.33 14.23
N THR A 201 -6.73 41.52 15.08
CA THR A 201 -7.00 41.51 16.54
C THR A 201 -6.59 42.83 17.19
N LEU A 202 -5.39 43.34 16.89
CA LEU A 202 -4.94 44.63 17.42
C LEU A 202 -5.86 45.78 17.00
N ASN A 203 -6.28 45.81 15.73
CA ASN A 203 -7.22 46.83 15.24
C ASN A 203 -8.59 46.75 15.91
N LYS A 204 -9.06 45.55 16.23
CA LYS A 204 -10.31 45.36 16.98
C LYS A 204 -10.18 45.90 18.40
N ASP A 205 -9.12 45.53 19.11
CA ASP A 205 -8.87 45.98 20.49
C ASP A 205 -8.70 47.51 20.57
N LEU A 206 -8.00 48.10 19.59
CA LEU A 206 -7.86 49.55 19.48
C LEU A 206 -9.22 50.23 19.26
N GLY A 207 -10.08 49.64 18.42
CA GLY A 207 -11.45 50.11 18.19
C GLY A 207 -12.30 50.10 19.45
N GLU A 208 -12.24 49.01 20.24
CA GLU A 208 -12.94 48.91 21.53
C GLU A 208 -12.45 49.94 22.56
N LEU A 209 -11.14 50.19 22.62
CA LEU A 209 -10.56 51.21 23.48
C LEU A 209 -11.02 52.62 23.11
N LEU A 210 -11.04 52.95 21.81
CA LEU A 210 -11.52 54.25 21.34
C LEU A 210 -13.01 54.45 21.65
N ILE A 211 -13.83 53.40 21.56
CA ILE A 211 -15.24 53.46 21.97
C ILE A 211 -15.36 53.75 23.48
N LYS A 212 -14.60 53.02 24.31
CA LYS A 212 -14.56 53.23 25.77
C LYS A 212 -14.11 54.65 26.12
N GLU A 213 -13.10 55.19 25.42
CA GLU A 213 -12.63 56.55 25.61
C GLU A 213 -13.73 57.58 25.25
N ARG A 214 -14.41 57.38 24.11
CA ARG A 214 -15.51 58.25 23.67
C ARG A 214 -16.68 58.26 24.66
N GLU A 215 -17.02 57.09 25.22
CA GLU A 215 -18.01 56.97 26.28
C GLU A 215 -17.56 57.67 27.57
N TYR A 216 -16.31 57.50 27.98
CA TYR A 216 -15.75 58.14 29.16
C TYR A 216 -15.78 59.66 29.04
N VAL A 217 -15.30 60.21 27.91
CA VAL A 217 -15.35 61.65 27.62
C VAL A 217 -16.78 62.17 27.64
N SER A 218 -17.73 61.41 27.07
CA SER A 218 -19.16 61.77 27.10
C SER A 218 -19.71 61.81 28.52
N LYS A 219 -19.40 60.80 29.36
CA LYS A 219 -19.77 60.76 30.79
C LYS A 219 -19.19 61.95 31.56
N VAL A 220 -17.94 62.33 31.29
CA VAL A 220 -17.29 63.49 31.91
C VAL A 220 -17.95 64.81 31.48
N LYS A 221 -18.29 64.98 30.20
CA LYS A 221 -19.01 66.17 29.70
C LYS A 221 -20.37 66.32 30.38
N VAL A 222 -21.13 65.24 30.51
CA VAL A 222 -22.44 65.24 31.20
C VAL A 222 -22.28 65.60 32.69
N LYS A 223 -21.27 65.05 33.37
CA LYS A 223 -20.98 65.41 34.78
C LYS A 223 -20.62 66.90 34.93
N ARG A 224 -19.80 67.44 34.04
CA ARG A 224 -19.44 68.87 34.03
C ARG A 224 -20.66 69.77 33.79
N ALA A 225 -21.53 69.42 32.85
CA ALA A 225 -22.78 70.15 32.58
C ALA A 225 -23.69 70.18 33.82
N ARG A 226 -23.94 69.02 34.46
CA ARG A 226 -24.73 68.96 35.71
C ARG A 226 -24.15 69.80 36.84
N ASN A 227 -22.82 69.84 36.97
CA ASN A 227 -22.16 70.69 37.97
C ASN A 227 -22.31 72.18 37.65
N ALA A 228 -22.23 72.57 36.36
CA ALA A 228 -22.46 73.95 35.94
C ALA A 228 -23.90 74.40 36.24
N ASP A 229 -24.91 73.55 35.99
CA ASP A 229 -26.31 73.85 36.30
C ASP A 229 -26.54 74.02 37.81
N LYS A 230 -25.92 73.17 38.65
CA LYS A 230 -25.96 73.31 40.11
C LYS A 230 -25.36 74.63 40.58
N VAL A 231 -24.22 75.02 40.02
CA VAL A 231 -23.57 76.31 40.36
C VAL A 231 -24.41 77.50 39.89
N ALA A 232 -25.02 77.42 38.70
CA ALA A 232 -25.92 78.46 38.19
C ALA A 232 -27.19 78.60 39.06
N HIS A 233 -27.76 77.48 39.50
CA HIS A 233 -28.89 77.48 40.43
C HIS A 233 -28.52 78.08 41.79
N GLN A 234 -27.34 77.74 42.33
CA GLN A 234 -26.84 78.32 43.57
C GLN A 234 -26.65 79.84 43.46
N ARG A 235 -26.05 80.32 42.36
CA ARG A 235 -25.91 81.76 42.09
C ARG A 235 -27.26 82.47 41.99
N ARG A 236 -28.26 81.84 41.38
CA ARG A 236 -29.63 82.40 41.32
C ARG A 236 -30.25 82.54 42.71
N ILE A 237 -30.09 81.53 43.56
CA ILE A 237 -30.52 81.57 44.96
C ILE A 237 -29.81 82.70 45.72
N GLU A 238 -28.51 82.87 45.50
CA GLU A 238 -27.72 83.96 46.11
C GLU A 238 -28.21 85.34 45.66
N THR A 239 -28.39 85.57 44.35
CA THR A 239 -28.98 86.82 43.86
C THR A 239 -30.38 87.07 44.39
N MET A 240 -31.22 86.04 44.52
CA MET A 240 -32.55 86.18 45.13
C MET A 240 -32.45 86.58 46.61
N ARG A 241 -31.55 85.95 47.37
CA ARG A 241 -31.30 86.36 48.77
C ARG A 241 -30.84 87.80 48.87
N ASP A 242 -29.94 88.23 47.99
CA ASP A 242 -29.44 89.61 48.00
C ASP A 242 -30.55 90.60 47.64
N THR A 243 -31.39 90.33 46.62
CA THR A 243 -32.55 91.18 46.31
C THR A 243 -33.60 91.24 47.43
N VAL A 244 -33.81 90.14 48.17
CA VAL A 244 -34.72 90.12 49.33
C VAL A 244 -34.09 90.90 50.49
N ARG A 245 -32.77 90.80 50.68
CA ARG A 245 -32.04 91.57 51.70
C ARG A 245 -32.09 93.08 51.41
N ASP A 246 -32.06 93.49 50.15
CA ASP A 246 -32.17 94.90 49.74
C ASP A 246 -33.61 95.47 49.87
N PHE A 247 -34.63 94.60 50.00
CA PHE A 247 -36.05 94.99 50.09
C PHE A 247 -36.58 95.09 51.54
N ILE A 248 -35.84 94.56 52.52
CA ILE A 248 -36.15 94.59 53.97
C ILE A 248 -35.33 95.69 54.64
#